data_AF-A0A7Y2DHH4-F1
#
_entry.id   AF-A0A7Y2DHH4-F1
#
_cell.length_a   1.000
_cell.length_b   1.000
_cell.length_c   1.000
_cell.angle_alpha   90.00
_cell.angle_beta   90.00
_cell.angle_gamma   90.00
#
_symmetry.space_group_name_H-M   'P 1'
#
loop_
_entity.id
_entity.type
_entity.pdbx_description
1 polymer ?
#
loop_
_entity_poly.entity_id
_entity_poly.type
_entity_poly.pdbx_seq_one_letter_code
_entity_poly.pdbx_strand_id
1 'polypeptide(L)' 'MGDIGQFLPMILIFVVAYFFMIRPQMKRQKDEKKFTAELKRGDRVVTKSGLHGKIMELNDKDFSCIIETMA' A
#
# COMPACT_ATOMS: atom_id res chain seq x y z
N MET A 1 -7.19 -22.11 -38.00
CA MET A 1 -6.53 -22.39 -36.72
C MET A 1 -5.12 -21.82 -36.78
N GLY A 2 -5.00 -20.50 -36.89
CA GLY A 2 -3.75 -19.79 -37.19
C GLY A 2 -3.63 -18.54 -36.32
N ASP A 3 -2.40 -18.04 -36.20
CA ASP A 3 -1.94 -16.87 -35.41
C ASP A 3 -2.05 -16.95 -33.88
N ILE A 4 -3.23 -17.19 -33.30
CA ILE A 4 -3.39 -17.07 -31.83
C ILE A 4 -2.50 -18.08 -31.07
N GLY A 5 -2.27 -19.27 -31.65
CA GLY A 5 -1.43 -20.30 -31.04
C GLY A 5 0.05 -19.91 -30.90
N GLN A 6 0.57 -19.03 -31.76
CA GLN A 6 1.98 -18.59 -31.71
C GLN A 6 2.20 -17.50 -30.67
N PHE A 7 1.20 -16.64 -30.43
CA PHE A 7 1.27 -15.61 -29.39
C PHE A 7 0.86 -16.12 -28.00
N LEU A 8 0.30 -17.33 -27.91
CA LEU A 8 -0.18 -17.92 -26.66
C LEU A 8 0.90 -17.95 -25.54
N PRO A 9 2.16 -18.37 -25.78
CA PRO A 9 3.20 -18.35 -24.75
C PRO A 9 3.53 -16.93 -24.27
N MET A 10 3.56 -15.96 -25.19
CA MET A 10 3.86 -14.56 -24.88
C MET A 10 2.76 -13.93 -24.02
N ILE A 11 1.48 -14.14 -24.41
CA ILE A 11 0.33 -13.66 -23.65
C ILE A 11 0.29 -14.29 -22.26
N LEU A 12 0.59 -15.59 -22.13
CA LEU A 12 0.67 -16.28 -20.85
C LEU A 12 1.70 -15.64 -19.90
N ILE A 13 2.90 -15.34 -20.40
CA ILE A 13 3.94 -14.69 -19.59
C ILE A 13 3.48 -13.31 -19.11
N PHE A 14 2.86 -12.50 -19.98
CA PHE A 14 2.34 -11.19 -19.59
C PHE A 14 1.22 -11.30 -18.55
N VAL A 15 0.31 -12.26 -18.69
CA VAL A 15 -0.76 -12.50 -17.72
C VAL A 15 -0.20 -12.90 -16.36
N VAL A 16 0.78 -13.81 -16.35
CA VAL A 16 1.45 -14.26 -15.12
C VAL A 16 2.21 -13.09 -14.49
N ALA A 17 3.07 -12.39 -15.24
CA ALA A 17 3.82 -11.24 -14.74
C ALA A 17 2.92 -10.13 -14.21
N TYR A 18 1.82 -9.81 -14.92
CA TYR A 18 0.81 -8.85 -14.46
C TYR A 18 0.21 -9.28 -13.12
N PHE A 19 -0.19 -10.54 -13.01
CA PHE A 19 -0.81 -11.05 -11.80
C PHE A 19 0.15 -11.10 -10.61
N PHE A 20 1.41 -11.46 -10.83
CA PHE A 20 2.40 -11.56 -9.77
C PHE A 20 3.03 -10.22 -9.36
N MET A 21 3.11 -9.23 -10.26
CA MET A 21 3.71 -7.93 -9.94
C MET A 21 2.66 -6.85 -9.68
N ILE A 22 1.72 -6.67 -10.59
CA ILE A 22 0.79 -5.53 -10.55
C ILE A 22 -0.29 -5.76 -9.49
N ARG A 23 -0.81 -6.98 -9.33
CA ARG A 23 -1.79 -7.29 -8.29
C ARG A 23 -1.29 -7.01 -6.86
N PRO A 24 -0.11 -7.47 -6.42
CA PRO A 24 0.38 -7.15 -5.08
C PRO A 24 0.73 -5.68 -4.92
N GLN A 25 1.26 -5.02 -5.97
CA GLN A 25 1.50 -3.57 -5.92
C GLN A 25 0.19 -2.78 -5.76
N MET A 26 -0.87 -3.13 -6.49
CA MET A 26 -2.19 -2.52 -6.34
C MET A 26 -2.77 -2.77 -4.94
N LYS A 27 -2.59 -3.98 -4.40
CA LYS A 27 -3.04 -4.31 -3.04
C LYS A 27 -2.32 -3.46 -2.00
N ARG A 28 -0.99 -3.38 -2.04
CA ARG A 28 -0.19 -2.54 -1.12
C ARG A 28 -0.59 -1.07 -1.17
N GLN A 29 -0.74 -0.50 -2.38
CA GLN A 29 -1.18 0.89 -2.54
C GLN A 29 -2.59 1.13 -1.99
N LYS A 30 -3.51 0.17 -2.15
CA LYS A 30 -4.85 0.27 -1.57
C LYS A 30 -4.81 0.20 -0.05
N ASP A 31 -4.02 -0.71 0.50
CA ASP A 31 -3.88 -0.90 1.95
C ASP A 31 -3.22 0.34 2.60
N GLU A 32 -2.21 0.95 1.96
CA GLU A 32 -1.60 2.23 2.41
C GLU A 32 -2.58 3.39 2.37
N LYS A 33 -3.31 3.58 1.25
CA LYS A 33 -4.33 4.63 1.14
C LYS A 33 -5.43 4.46 2.18
N LYS A 34 -5.85 3.22 2.44
CA LYS A 34 -6.85 2.89 3.45
C LYS A 34 -6.32 3.22 4.85
N PHE A 35 -5.09 2.83 5.17
CA PHE A 35 -4.46 3.16 6.45
C PHE A 35 -4.44 4.67 6.70
N THR A 36 -3.96 5.47 5.74
CA THR A 36 -3.95 6.93 5.87
C THR A 36 -5.35 7.52 6.02
N ALA A 37 -6.35 6.98 5.33
CA ALA A 37 -7.74 7.45 5.44
C ALA A 37 -8.40 7.07 6.79
N GLU A 38 -7.97 5.99 7.42
CA GLU A 38 -8.48 5.53 8.72
C GLU A 38 -7.75 6.18 9.90
N LEU A 39 -6.57 6.77 9.67
CA LEU A 39 -5.80 7.48 10.68
C LEU A 39 -6.57 8.70 11.20
N LYS A 40 -6.69 8.79 12.53
CA LYS A 40 -7.28 9.95 13.20
C LYS A 40 -6.48 10.37 14.41
N ARG A 41 -6.69 11.62 14.82
CA ARG A 41 -6.14 12.15 16.06
C ARG A 41 -6.54 11.25 17.22
N GLY A 42 -5.55 10.85 18.00
CA GLY A 42 -5.70 10.02 19.18
C GLY A 42 -5.52 8.52 18.98
N ASP A 43 -5.33 8.05 17.74
CA ASP A 43 -4.98 6.66 17.49
C ASP A 43 -3.60 6.33 18.05
N ARG A 44 -3.46 5.10 18.56
CA ARG A 44 -2.17 4.54 18.97
C ARG A 44 -1.54 3.89 17.76
N VAL A 45 -0.30 4.26 17.48
CA VAL A 45 0.45 3.78 16.31
C VAL A 45 1.81 3.24 16.74
N VAL A 46 2.31 2.29 15.95
CA VAL A 46 3.68 1.80 16.04
C VAL A 46 4.35 2.08 14.70
N THR A 47 5.47 2.80 14.73
CA THR A 47 6.23 3.08 13.52
C THR A 47 6.97 1.83 13.05
N LYS A 48 7.46 1.82 11.80
CA LYS A 48 8.26 0.71 11.27
C LYS A 48 9.56 0.46 12.07
N SER A 49 10.06 1.46 12.79
CA SER A 49 11.23 1.34 13.67
C SER A 49 10.89 0.83 15.06
N GLY A 50 9.61 0.58 15.37
CA GLY A 50 9.16 0.07 16.66
C GLY A 50 8.86 1.16 17.70
N LEU A 51 8.71 2.43 17.30
CA LEU A 51 8.33 3.51 18.21
C LEU A 51 6.82 3.48 18.46
N HIS A 52 6.43 3.41 19.72
CA HIS A 52 5.03 3.45 20.15
C HIS A 52 4.64 4.89 20.51
N GLY A 53 3.51 5.36 19.99
CA GLY A 53 3.02 6.69 20.32
C GLY A 53 1.56 6.89 19.96
N LYS A 54 1.08 8.10 20.20
CA LYS A 54 -0.28 8.54 19.91
C LYS A 54 -0.24 9.67 18.88
N ILE A 55 -1.15 9.64 17.92
CA ILE A 55 -1.29 10.72 16.94
C ILE A 55 -1.84 11.96 17.63
N MET A 56 -1.06 13.03 17.64
CA MET A 56 -1.47 14.32 18.19
C MET A 56 -2.02 15.27 17.15
N GLU A 57 -1.50 15.23 15.94
CA GLU A 57 -1.95 16.06 14.83
C GLU A 57 -1.75 15.32 13.51
N LEU A 58 -2.66 15.57 12.56
CA LEU A 58 -2.61 15.07 11.19
C LEU A 58 -2.69 16.27 10.25
N ASN A 59 -1.80 16.30 9.26
CA ASN A 59 -1.82 17.30 8.20
C ASN A 59 -2.26 16.65 6.90
N ASP A 60 -3.46 17.00 6.45
CA ASP A 60 -4.06 16.43 5.24
C ASP A 60 -3.40 16.92 3.95
N LYS A 61 -2.59 17.99 3.99
CA LYS A 61 -1.96 18.56 2.78
C LYS A 61 -0.75 17.78 2.31
N ASP A 62 0.04 17.26 3.25
CA ASP A 62 1.31 16.57 2.98
C ASP A 62 1.38 15.17 3.61
N PHE A 63 0.28 14.70 4.20
CA PHE A 63 0.17 13.42 4.90
C PHE A 63 1.17 13.24 6.05
N SER A 64 1.64 14.35 6.63
CA SER A 64 2.46 14.32 7.83
C SER A 64 1.61 14.18 9.09
N CYS A 65 2.21 13.63 10.15
CA CYS A 65 1.57 13.53 11.46
C CYS A 65 2.57 13.81 12.57
N ILE A 66 2.09 14.40 13.67
CA ILE A 66 2.86 14.57 14.90
C ILE A 66 2.50 13.41 15.82
N ILE A 67 3.51 12.65 16.22
CA ILE A 67 3.37 11.52 17.14
C ILE A 67 3.95 11.92 18.49
N GLU A 68 3.14 11.83 19.54
CA GLU A 68 3.59 11.98 20.92
C GLU A 68 3.88 10.59 21.49
N THR A 69 5.11 10.38 21.91
CA THR A 69 5.53 9.20 22.66
C THR A 69 5.18 9.40 24.12
N MET A 70 4.54 8.42 24.75
CA MET A 70 4.37 8.40 26.20
C MET A 70 5.71 7.96 26.83
N ALA A 71 6.60 8.91 27.04
CA ALA A 71 7.81 8.78 27.83
C ALA A 71 7.69 9.67 29.08
#